data_AF-A0A0K9G9Z1-F1
#
_entry.id   AF-A0A0K9G9Z1-F1
#
_cell.length_a   1.000
_cell.length_b   1.000
_cell.length_c   1.000
_cell.angle_alpha   90.00
_cell.angle_beta   90.00
_cell.angle_gamma   90.00
#
_symmetry.space_group_name_H-M   'P 1'
#
loop_
_entity.id
_entity.type
_entity.pdbx_description
1 polymer ?
#
loop_
_entity_poly.entity_id
_entity_poly.type
_entity_poly.pdbx_seq_one_letter_code
_entity_poly.pdbx_strand_id
1 'polypeptide(L)' 'MILLIGLMVTGVMIALYFSYFVKGTGSFLDRKTLLKEESRMVSCTKCHTIMKRQAYGQQCPECRASF' A
#
# COMPACT_ATOMS: atom_id res chain seq x y z
N MET A 1 35.97 -30.09 -2.09
CA MET A 1 35.74 -29.00 -1.11
C MET A 1 35.39 -27.67 -1.77
N ILE A 2 36.15 -27.20 -2.77
CA ILE A 2 35.89 -25.93 -3.47
C ILE A 2 34.47 -25.82 -4.07
N LEU A 3 33.94 -26.91 -4.65
CA LEU A 3 32.57 -26.95 -5.20
C LEU A 3 31.46 -26.74 -4.14
N LEU A 4 31.66 -27.25 -2.91
CA LEU A 4 30.69 -27.11 -1.82
C LEU A 4 30.67 -25.68 -1.28
N ILE A 5 31.83 -25.04 -1.20
CA ILE A 5 31.96 -23.64 -0.80
C ILE A 5 31.28 -22.73 -1.82
N GLY A 6 31.45 -23.02 -3.11
CA GLY A 6 30.77 -22.31 -4.19
C GLY A 6 29.25 -22.32 -4.01
N LEU A 7 28.65 -23.50 -3.82
CA LEU A 7 27.20 -23.67 -3.64
C LEU A 7 26.64 -22.93 -2.42
N MET A 8 27.39 -22.89 -1.31
CA MET A 8 26.99 -22.14 -0.12
C MET A 8 26.89 -20.64 -0.40
N VAL A 9 27.88 -20.07 -1.10
CA VAL A 9 27.90 -18.64 -1.44
C VAL A 9 26.76 -18.29 -2.38
N THR A 10 26.51 -19.10 -3.42
CA THR A 10 25.37 -18.88 -4.32
C THR A 10 24.04 -18.97 -3.60
N GLY A 11 23.88 -19.96 -2.71
CA GLY A 11 22.66 -20.12 -1.90
C GLY A 11 22.38 -18.90 -1.03
N VAL A 12 23.41 -18.37 -0.36
CA VAL A 12 23.28 -17.16 0.47
C VAL A 12 22.92 -15.94 -0.36
N MET A 13 23.55 -15.74 -1.53
CA MET A 13 23.24 -14.61 -2.42
C MET A 13 21.79 -14.66 -2.93
N ILE A 14 21.30 -15.84 -3.29
CA ILE A 14 19.91 -16.02 -3.74
C ILE A 14 18.95 -15.73 -2.58
N ALA A 15 19.22 -16.24 -1.37
CA ALA A 15 18.39 -16.00 -0.20
C ALA A 15 18.30 -14.50 0.16
N LEU A 16 19.43 -13.79 0.12
CA LEU A 16 19.47 -12.35 0.35
C LEU A 16 18.73 -11.59 -0.75
N TYR A 17 18.86 -12.00 -2.01
CA TYR A 17 18.15 -11.39 -3.13
C TYR A 17 16.63 -11.50 -2.97
N PHE A 18 16.11 -12.69 -2.67
CA PHE A 18 14.68 -12.89 -2.40
C PHE A 18 14.21 -12.09 -1.19
N SER A 19 14.99 -12.06 -0.10
CA SER A 19 14.67 -11.29 1.10
C SER A 19 14.55 -9.78 0.82
N TYR A 20 15.46 -9.24 0.00
CA TYR A 20 15.43 -7.84 -0.43
C TYR A 20 14.27 -7.56 -1.39
N PHE A 21 14.03 -8.45 -2.36
CA PHE A 21 12.96 -8.29 -3.33
C PHE A 21 11.58 -8.31 -2.67
N VAL A 22 11.36 -9.21 -1.71
CA VAL A 22 10.13 -9.31 -0.92
C VAL A 22 9.93 -8.07 -0.03
N LYS A 23 10.98 -7.56 0.63
CA LYS A 23 10.90 -6.30 1.39
C LYS A 23 10.60 -5.10 0.50
N GLY A 24 11.21 -5.05 -0.69
CA GLY A 24 10.96 -4.00 -1.68
C GLY A 24 9.53 -4.04 -2.22
N THR A 25 9.01 -5.22 -2.54
CA THR A 25 7.61 -5.39 -3.01
C THR A 25 6.59 -5.15 -1.91
N GLY A 26 6.86 -5.57 -0.66
CA GLY A 26 6.01 -5.28 0.49
C GLY A 26 5.83 -3.78 0.72
N SER A 27 6.95 -3.04 0.74
CA SER A 27 6.91 -1.57 0.88
C SER A 27 6.21 -0.87 -0.29
N PHE A 28 6.29 -1.43 -1.50
CA PHE A 28 5.62 -0.87 -2.68
C PHE A 28 4.13 -1.19 -2.71
N LEU A 29 3.72 -2.37 -2.23
CA LEU A 29 2.31 -2.73 -2.07
C LEU A 29 1.64 -1.87 -1.00
N ASP A 30 2.28 -1.70 0.17
CA ASP A 30 1.77 -0.85 1.26
C ASP A 30 1.62 0.61 0.83
N ARG A 31 2.59 1.12 0.05
CA ARG A 31 2.50 2.48 -0.49
C ARG A 31 1.37 2.62 -1.51
N LYS A 32 1.14 1.60 -2.35
CA LYS A 32 0.03 1.60 -3.32
C LYS A 32 -1.33 1.47 -2.64
N THR A 33 -1.46 0.69 -1.58
CA THR A 33 -2.71 0.60 -0.80
C THR A 33 -2.99 1.93 -0.10
N LEU A 34 -1.99 2.55 0.54
CA LEU A 34 -2.12 3.88 1.14
C LEU A 34 -2.54 4.95 0.13
N LEU A 35 -1.86 5.05 -1.02
CA LEU A 35 -2.20 6.03 -2.06
C LEU A 35 -3.60 5.78 -2.67
N LYS A 36 -4.00 4.51 -2.80
CA LYS A 36 -5.34 4.13 -3.27
C LYS A 36 -6.42 4.41 -2.22
N GLU A 37 -6.06 4.42 -0.95
CA GLU A 37 -6.96 4.74 0.15
C GLU A 37 -7.12 6.26 0.32
N GLU A 38 -6.03 7.02 0.22
CA GLU A 38 -6.03 8.50 0.27
C GLU A 38 -6.81 9.11 -0.90
N SER A 39 -6.64 8.58 -2.12
CA SER A 39 -7.43 9.01 -3.30
C SER A 39 -8.93 8.68 -3.22
N ARG A 40 -9.31 7.84 -2.24
CA ARG A 40 -10.71 7.55 -1.91
C ARG A 40 -11.19 8.35 -0.72
N MET A 41 -10.47 9.35 -0.23
CA MET A 41 -10.98 10.27 0.78
C MET A 41 -11.46 11.56 0.11
N VAL A 42 -12.61 12.07 0.54
CA VAL A 42 -13.19 13.34 0.10
C VAL A 42 -13.58 14.14 1.34
N SER A 43 -13.34 15.44 1.30
CA SER A 43 -13.81 16.35 2.34
C SER A 43 -15.21 16.85 1.98
N CYS A 44 -16.13 16.82 2.94
CA CYS A 44 -17.43 17.46 2.78
C CYS A 44 -17.28 18.98 2.76
N THR A 45 -17.86 19.65 1.77
CA THR A 45 -17.79 21.13 1.64
C THR A 45 -18.57 21.88 2.72
N LYS A 46 -19.46 21.21 3.44
CA LYS A 46 -20.32 21.81 4.47
C LYS A 46 -19.76 21.69 5.88
N CYS A 47 -19.30 20.50 6.26
CA CYS A 47 -18.80 20.22 7.61
C CYS A 47 -17.28 19.97 7.65
N HIS A 48 -16.59 20.00 6.50
CA HIS A 48 -15.16 19.74 6.35
C HIS A 48 -14.68 18.36 6.83
N THR A 49 -15.59 17.48 7.25
CA THR A 49 -15.28 16.11 7.64
C THR A 49 -14.66 15.36 6.46
N ILE A 50 -13.50 14.75 6.72
CA ILE A 50 -12.82 13.85 5.79
C ILE A 50 -13.47 12.49 5.90
N MET A 51 -13.93 11.97 4.78
CA MET A 51 -14.64 10.69 4.73
C MET A 51 -14.32 9.95 3.44
N LYS A 52 -14.65 8.66 3.39
CA LYS A 52 -14.45 7.86 2.18
C LYS A 52 -15.39 8.35 1.08
N ARG A 53 -14.86 8.60 -0.12
CA ARG A 53 -15.57 8.95 -1.35
C ARG A 53 -16.64 7.91 -1.60
N GLN A 54 -17.88 8.34 -1.43
CA GLN A 54 -19.05 7.52 -1.64
C GLN A 54 -19.48 7.60 -3.11
N ALA A 55 -20.29 6.63 -3.56
CA ALA A 55 -20.83 6.62 -4.91
C ALA A 55 -21.66 7.89 -5.17
N TYR A 56 -21.71 8.34 -6.43
CA TYR A 56 -22.43 9.54 -6.83
C TYR A 56 -23.85 9.59 -6.24
N GLY A 57 -24.20 10.70 -5.58
CA GLY A 57 -25.53 10.93 -5.02
C GLY A 57 -25.73 10.55 -3.55
N GLN A 58 -24.71 10.08 -2.83
CA GLN A 58 -24.81 9.87 -1.37
C GLN A 58 -24.61 11.18 -0.58
N GLN A 59 -25.22 11.25 0.60
CA GLN A 59 -25.13 12.37 1.53
C GLN A 59 -23.98 12.16 2.53
N CYS A 60 -23.41 13.25 3.04
CA CYS A 60 -22.41 13.19 4.11
C CYS A 60 -23.02 12.53 5.37
N PRO A 61 -22.38 11.53 6.00
CA PRO A 61 -22.94 10.85 7.17
C PRO A 61 -23.07 11.76 8.40
N GLU A 62 -22.20 12.77 8.52
CA GLU A 62 -22.22 13.73 9.63
C GLU A 62 -23.33 14.78 9.45
N CYS A 63 -23.33 15.50 8.33
CA CYS A 63 -24.23 16.64 8.14
C CYS A 63 -25.42 16.37 7.22
N ARG A 64 -25.49 15.16 6.62
CA ARG A 64 -26.51 14.74 5.62
C ARG A 64 -26.62 15.66 4.41
N ALA A 65 -25.64 16.53 4.20
CA ALA A 65 -25.57 17.38 3.01
C ALA A 65 -25.23 16.54 1.77
N SER A 66 -25.83 16.87 0.64
CA SER A 66 -25.40 16.37 -0.67
C SER A 66 -24.03 16.94 -1.02
N PHE A 67 -23.17 16.09 -1.60
CA PHE A 67 -21.86 16.48 -2.15
C PHE A 67 -21.99 17.33 -3.41
#